data_AF-A0A2V5TZ69-F1
#
_entry.id   AF-A0A2V5TZ69-F1
#
_cell.length_a   1.000
_cell.length_b   1.000
_cell.length_c   1.000
_cell.angle_alpha   90.00
_cell.angle_beta   90.00
_cell.angle_gamma   90.00
#
_symmetry.space_group_name_H-M   'P 1'
#
loop_
_entity.id
_entity.type
_entity.pdbx_description
1 polymer ?
#
loop_
_entity_poly.entity_id
_entity_poly.type
_entity_poly.pdbx_seq_one_letter_code
_entity_poly.pdbx_strand_id
1 'polypeptide(L)' 'METIQNLESSGDYGPEEFQVDMGHLYHHLNTAWNGQDQTDAQHAKCTDEDFKRFRRFPVESELFLD' A
#
# COMPACT_ATOMS: atom_id res chain seq x y z
N MET A 1 -3.03 -5.63 11.74
CA MET A 1 -2.15 -4.68 11.04
C MET A 1 -1.79 -3.61 12.06
N GLU A 2 -0.51 -3.47 12.38
CA GLU A 2 -0.02 -2.58 13.45
C GLU A 2 -0.53 -1.13 13.29
N THR A 3 -0.66 -0.66 12.05
CA THR A 3 -1.19 0.67 11.68
C THR A 3 -2.60 0.96 12.20
N ILE A 4 -3.53 -0.01 12.11
CA ILE A 4 -4.93 0.20 12.55
C ILE A 4 -5.01 0.29 14.08
N GLN A 5 -4.18 -0.48 14.78
CA GLN A 5 -4.17 -0.47 16.24
C GLN A 5 -3.57 0.84 16.80
N ASN A 6 -2.57 1.40 16.11
CA ASN A 6 -1.96 2.68 16.50
C ASN A 6 -2.87 3.89 16.25
N LEU A 7 -3.65 3.85 15.16
CA LEU A 7 -4.74 4.79 14.86
C LEU A 7 -5.78 4.85 15.98
N GLU A 8 -6.14 3.71 16.57
CA GLU A 8 -7.19 3.62 17.60
C GLU A 8 -6.72 4.00 19.01
N SER A 9 -5.40 4.02 19.27
CA SER A 9 -4.84 4.05 20.63
C SER A 9 -4.13 5.35 21.03
N SER A 10 -4.01 6.32 20.14
CA SER A 10 -3.28 7.58 20.40
C SER A 10 -4.22 8.72 20.81
N GLY A 11 -4.00 9.26 22.02
CA GLY A 11 -4.68 10.47 22.50
C GLY A 11 -4.14 11.77 21.89
N ASP A 12 -3.04 11.69 21.16
CA ASP A 12 -2.37 12.78 20.44
C ASP A 12 -2.11 12.31 19.01
N TYR A 13 -3.19 12.21 18.24
CA TYR A 13 -3.13 11.81 16.84
C TYR A 13 -3.18 13.06 15.96
N GLY A 14 -2.01 13.48 15.50
CA GLY A 14 -1.84 14.70 14.72
C GLY A 14 -1.97 14.46 13.22
N PRO A 15 -2.00 15.56 12.43
CA PRO A 15 -2.01 15.49 10.97
C PRO A 15 -0.78 14.78 10.37
N GLU A 16 0.38 14.86 11.04
CA GLU A 16 1.62 14.23 10.57
C GLU A 16 1.55 12.71 10.72
N GLU A 17 1.10 12.21 11.87
CA GLU A 17 0.86 10.79 12.13
C GLU A 17 -0.18 10.24 11.15
N PHE A 18 -1.27 10.99 10.93
CA PHE A 18 -2.28 10.64 9.93
C PHE A 18 -1.71 10.51 8.52
N GLN A 19 -0.87 11.44 8.10
CA GLN A 19 -0.28 11.40 6.77
C GLN A 19 0.64 10.17 6.60
N VAL A 20 1.43 9.83 7.64
CA VAL A 20 2.32 8.67 7.63
C VAL A 20 1.50 7.37 7.58
N ASP A 21 0.49 7.24 8.43
CA ASP A 21 -0.35 6.04 8.50
C ASP A 21 -1.18 5.83 7.24
N MET A 22 -1.72 6.89 6.65
CA MET A 22 -2.38 6.82 5.35
C MET A 22 -1.38 6.39 4.26
N GLY A 23 -0.13 6.85 4.32
CA GLY A 23 0.95 6.39 3.45
C GLY A 23 1.19 4.88 3.57
N HIS A 24 1.24 4.34 4.79
CA HIS A 24 1.36 2.90 5.02
C HIS A 24 0.14 2.13 4.50
N LEU A 25 -1.07 2.62 4.77
CA LEU A 25 -2.32 2.01 4.30
C LEU A 25 -2.31 1.86 2.77
N TYR A 26 -2.03 2.94 2.04
CA TYR A 26 -1.97 2.91 0.59
C TYR A 26 -0.84 2.03 0.07
N HIS A 27 0.33 2.03 0.72
CA HIS A 27 1.43 1.15 0.34
C HIS A 27 1.02 -0.32 0.38
N HIS A 28 0.37 -0.77 1.46
CA HIS A 28 -0.07 -2.15 1.58
C HIS A 28 -1.19 -2.52 0.62
N LEU A 29 -2.20 -1.67 0.48
CA LEU A 29 -3.30 -1.89 -0.47
C LEU A 29 -2.78 -2.00 -1.90
N ASN A 30 -1.97 -1.04 -2.34
CA ASN A 30 -1.44 -1.02 -3.70
C ASN A 30 -0.52 -2.22 -3.93
N THR A 31 0.30 -2.61 -2.93
CA THR A 31 1.17 -3.78 -3.06
C THR A 31 0.40 -5.08 -3.20
N ALA A 32 -0.65 -5.27 -2.41
CA ALA A 32 -1.51 -6.45 -2.51
C ALA A 32 -2.23 -6.51 -3.88
N TRP A 33 -2.79 -5.39 -4.33
CA TRP A 33 -3.54 -5.33 -5.58
C TRP A 33 -2.64 -5.50 -6.82
N ASN A 34 -1.60 -4.67 -6.94
CA ASN A 34 -0.71 -4.67 -8.11
C ASN A 34 0.20 -5.91 -8.15
N GLY A 35 0.36 -6.59 -7.02
CA GLY A 35 1.13 -7.83 -6.89
C GLY A 35 0.32 -9.11 -6.99
N GLN A 36 -1.00 -9.04 -7.22
CA GLN A 36 -1.89 -10.21 -7.15
C GLN A 36 -1.49 -11.36 -8.10
N ASP A 37 -0.90 -11.03 -9.25
CA ASP A 37 -0.47 -12.01 -10.27
C ASP A 37 1.05 -12.28 -10.23
N GLN A 38 1.75 -11.85 -9.17
CA GLN A 38 3.18 -12.08 -8.98
C GLN A 38 3.47 -13.57 -8.82
N THR A 39 4.36 -14.12 -9.65
CA THR A 39 4.83 -15.50 -9.47
C THR A 39 5.85 -15.61 -8.33
N ASP A 40 5.97 -16.78 -7.72
CA ASP A 40 6.98 -17.06 -6.68
C ASP A 40 8.41 -16.71 -7.14
N ALA A 41 8.72 -16.96 -8.41
CA ALA A 41 10.02 -16.66 -9.00
C ALA A 41 10.28 -15.15 -9.12
N GLN A 42 9.25 -14.34 -9.37
CA GLN A 42 9.34 -12.88 -9.35
C GLN A 42 9.43 -12.36 -7.92
N HIS A 43 8.59 -12.89 -7.02
CA HIS A 43 8.61 -12.54 -5.60
C HIS A 43 9.98 -12.80 -4.96
N ALA A 44 10.61 -13.95 -5.26
CA ALA A 44 11.93 -14.29 -4.76
C ALA A 44 13.04 -13.32 -5.20
N LYS A 45 12.88 -12.64 -6.33
CA LYS A 45 13.85 -11.63 -6.80
C LYS A 45 13.70 -10.29 -6.07
N CYS A 46 12.50 -9.96 -5.62
CA CYS A 46 12.17 -8.77 -4.82
C CYS A 46 12.89 -7.51 -5.33
N THR A 47 12.62 -7.12 -6.58
CA THR A 47 13.39 -6.05 -7.23
C THR A 47 12.85 -4.66 -6.90
N ASP A 48 13.68 -3.63 -7.07
CA ASP A 48 13.23 -2.23 -7.00
C ASP A 48 12.15 -1.91 -8.05
N GLU A 49 12.15 -2.61 -9.18
CA GLU A 49 11.12 -2.49 -10.21
C GLU A 49 9.77 -3.04 -9.72
N ASP A 50 9.79 -4.16 -8.99
CA ASP A 50 8.60 -4.68 -8.32
C ASP A 50 8.08 -3.68 -7.30
N PHE A 51 8.95 -3.15 -6.44
CA PHE A 51 8.56 -2.13 -5.45
C PHE A 51 7.93 -0.88 -6.10
N LYS A 52 8.55 -0.37 -7.17
CA LYS A 52 8.02 0.78 -7.94
C LYS A 52 6.70 0.46 -8.60
N ARG A 53 6.52 -0.74 -9.15
CA ARG A 53 5.28 -1.18 -9.79
C ARG A 53 4.14 -1.30 -8.78
N PHE A 54 4.42 -1.86 -7.61
CA PHE A 54 3.45 -2.17 -6.57
C PHE A 54 2.90 -0.97 -5.84
N ARG A 55 3.72 0.05 -5.60
CA ARG A 55 3.28 1.25 -4.86
C ARG A 55 2.40 2.22 -5.66
N ARG A 56 2.15 1.96 -6.95
CA ARG A 56 1.41 2.89 -7.83
C ARG A 56 -0.04 2.99 -7.40
N PHE A 57 -0.54 4.23 -7.38
CA PHE A 57 -1.97 4.48 -7.28
C PHE A 57 -2.68 4.05 -8.56
N PRO A 58 -3.94 3.61 -8.46
CA PRO A 58 -4.74 3.32 -9.63
C PRO A 58 -4.87 4.57 -10.51
N VAL A 59 -4.84 4.37 -11.82
CA VAL A 59 -5.19 5.42 -12.79
C VAL A 59 -6.71 5.46 -12.98
N GLU A 60 -7.23 6.54 -13.56
CA GLU A 60 -8.67 6.73 -13.74
C GLU A 60 -9.37 5.56 -14.45
N SER A 61 -8.71 4.96 -15.45
CA SER A 61 -9.25 3.80 -16.18
C SER A 61 -9.37 2.52 -15.33
N GLU A 62 -8.72 2.44 -14.18
CA GLU A 62 -8.76 1.29 -13.27
C GLU A 62 -9.80 1.48 -12.15
N LEU A 63 -10.36 2.69 -12.01
CA LEU A 63 -11.34 3.03 -10.97
C LEU A 63 -12.78 2.65 -11.35
N PHE A 64 -13.05 2.50 -12.65
CA PHE A 64 -14.37 2.18 -13.16
C PHE A 64 -14.34 0.77 -13.76
N LEU A 65 -15.23 -0.10 -13.26
CA LEU A 65 -15.52 -1.38 -13.90
C LEU A 65 -16.63 -1.10 -14.92
N ASP A 66 -16.29 -1.16 -16.20
CA ASP A 66 -17.28 -1.19 -17.29
C ASP A 66 -18.12 -2.48 -17.26
#